data_AF-A0A9D6RGN8-F1
#
_entry.id   AF-A0A9D6RGN8-F1
#
_cell.length_a   1.000
_cell.length_b   1.000
_cell.length_c   1.000
_cell.angle_alpha   90.00
_cell.angle_beta   90.00
_cell.angle_gamma   90.00
#
_symmetry.space_group_name_H-M   'P 1'
#
loop_
_entity.id
_entity.type
_entity.pdbx_description
1 polymer ?
#
loop_
_entity_poly.entity_id
_entity_poly.type
_entity_poly.pdbx_seq_one_letter_code
_entity_poly.pdbx_strand_id
1 'polypeptide(L)'
;MKKWLSLLCCLCLCGPALAQEFRVGAVCTGQFHDGSWNAMLEEGLQALAAEGTIVYRLAGSADADRAIRELAGKSDLVVCHGGEFQDAAVRVAPDFPRVRFLVTGGDLDRPVPNHVTIAPVESAPAAYLMGRWAGLRSKSHQVAYLGGQAMPDLVREADAFRKGAAEVGSRCEIAWADTWTDPVKGRELAARLIEAGSDVLMIDADLTGHGAERIAGERGVAWVGLALPRQGRGDTSSPGALALLDYDMAGVLSVWRSWFGSRQYPPAGTPIPLSLSSGYLRCQTMEAPPFDIAGWAREMALGQRTGDGKPAPFQPLGRWLIHHTDGTPIRVTVRSDGTCASDWAAGEYGVWRFQDDRLFLVWTDGWLDVIQRSGEGFEKRGWGPGIPRDDPPTNLNRAEKTADS
;
A
#
# COMPACT_ATOMS: atom_id res chain seq x y z
N MET A 1 -12.60 43.68 63.26
CA MET A 1 -11.53 42.74 62.87
C MET A 1 -12.13 41.68 61.95
N LYS A 2 -11.98 41.81 60.62
CA LYS A 2 -12.38 40.79 59.63
C LYS A 2 -11.16 40.48 58.78
N LYS A 3 -10.63 39.26 58.89
CA LYS A 3 -9.49 38.75 58.12
C LYS A 3 -10.00 38.30 56.75
N TRP A 4 -9.44 38.84 55.67
CA TRP A 4 -9.63 38.33 54.31
C TRP A 4 -8.44 37.44 53.96
N LEU A 5 -8.69 36.15 53.72
CA LEU A 5 -7.71 35.24 53.12
C LEU A 5 -7.63 35.54 51.62
N SER A 6 -6.42 35.82 51.13
CA SER A 6 -6.15 35.93 49.70
C SER A 6 -5.83 34.53 49.16
N LEU A 7 -6.69 34.01 48.27
CA LEU A 7 -6.43 32.82 47.47
C LEU A 7 -5.49 33.23 46.32
N LEU A 8 -4.23 32.77 46.36
CA LEU A 8 -3.31 32.90 45.23
C LEU A 8 -3.66 31.81 44.21
N CYS A 9 -4.37 32.17 43.15
CA CYS A 9 -4.61 31.29 42.02
C CYS A 9 -3.33 31.25 41.16
N CYS A 10 -2.55 30.16 41.26
CA CYS A 10 -1.49 29.87 40.31
C CYS A 10 -2.12 29.58 38.94
N LEU A 11 -2.26 30.61 38.10
CA LEU A 11 -2.46 30.44 36.67
C LEU A 11 -1.18 29.84 36.07
N CYS A 12 -1.16 28.52 35.92
CA CYS A 12 -0.26 27.86 34.99
C CYS A 12 -0.59 28.34 33.58
N LEU A 13 0.16 29.33 33.09
CA LEU A 13 0.22 29.70 31.69
C LEU A 13 0.81 28.52 30.90
N CYS A 14 -0.03 27.57 30.50
CA CYS A 14 0.26 26.72 29.35
C CYS A 14 0.22 27.63 28.13
N GLY A 15 1.36 28.18 27.72
CA GLY A 15 1.49 28.76 26.39
C GLY A 15 1.16 27.70 25.34
N PRO A 16 0.60 28.08 24.18
CA PRO A 16 0.42 27.13 23.09
C PRO A 16 1.80 26.54 22.75
N ALA A 17 1.93 25.22 22.84
CA ALA A 17 3.09 24.54 22.29
C ALA A 17 3.18 24.94 20.82
N LEU A 18 4.27 25.63 20.42
CA LEU A 18 4.55 25.87 19.01
C LEU A 18 4.58 24.49 18.35
N ALA A 19 3.59 24.22 17.47
CA ALA A 19 3.54 22.98 16.73
C ALA A 19 4.87 22.83 15.99
N GLN A 20 5.60 21.75 16.26
CA GLN A 20 6.88 21.49 15.63
C GLN A 20 6.63 21.33 14.11
N GLU A 21 7.24 22.20 13.31
CA GLU A 21 7.13 22.16 11.85
C GLU A 21 7.70 20.82 11.32
N PHE A 22 6.87 20.05 10.62
CA PHE A 22 7.26 18.75 10.09
C PHE A 22 7.97 18.91 8.74
N ARG A 23 9.26 18.55 8.68
CA ARG A 23 10.09 18.75 7.48
C ARG A 23 10.22 17.46 6.69
N VAL A 24 9.89 17.51 5.41
CA VAL A 24 9.93 16.35 4.52
C VAL A 24 10.98 16.56 3.42
N GLY A 25 11.90 15.62 3.26
CA GLY A 25 12.78 15.55 2.09
C GLY A 25 12.26 14.49 1.14
N ALA A 26 12.28 14.72 -0.16
CA ALA A 26 11.91 13.72 -1.16
C ALA A 26 12.97 13.61 -2.26
N VAL A 27 13.26 12.39 -2.67
CA VAL A 27 14.11 12.06 -3.82
C VAL A 27 13.35 11.11 -4.74
N CYS A 28 13.46 11.29 -6.04
CA CYS A 28 12.84 10.43 -7.05
C CYS A 28 13.75 10.23 -8.26
N THR A 29 13.39 9.30 -9.13
CA THR A 29 13.96 9.21 -10.47
C THR A 29 13.34 10.27 -11.39
N GLY A 30 14.13 10.82 -12.31
CA GLY A 30 13.64 11.82 -13.25
C GLY A 30 13.16 13.12 -12.62
N GLN A 31 12.04 13.64 -13.13
CA GLN A 31 11.45 14.92 -12.74
C GLN A 31 10.21 14.71 -11.88
N PHE A 32 10.03 15.53 -10.84
CA PHE A 32 8.85 15.45 -9.97
C PHE A 32 7.54 15.76 -10.71
N HIS A 33 7.57 16.63 -11.71
CA HIS A 33 6.40 16.99 -12.51
C HIS A 33 6.28 16.16 -13.79
N ASP A 34 6.59 14.86 -13.71
CA ASP A 34 6.52 13.95 -14.85
C ASP A 34 5.10 13.69 -15.35
N GLY A 35 4.07 14.10 -14.60
CA GLY A 35 2.67 13.81 -14.91
C GLY A 35 2.27 12.36 -14.67
N SER A 36 3.07 11.59 -13.92
CA SER A 36 2.86 10.18 -13.60
C SER A 36 3.18 9.91 -12.12
N TRP A 37 3.92 8.84 -11.80
CA TRP A 37 4.27 8.40 -10.44
C TRP A 37 4.92 9.49 -9.58
N ASN A 38 5.88 10.26 -10.11
CA ASN A 38 6.57 11.28 -9.33
C ASN A 38 5.67 12.49 -9.06
N ALA A 39 4.80 12.83 -10.01
CA ALA A 39 3.82 13.88 -9.85
C ALA A 39 2.81 13.59 -8.74
N MET A 40 2.43 12.33 -8.51
CA MET A 40 1.54 11.98 -7.39
C MET A 40 2.16 12.37 -6.03
N LEU A 41 3.46 12.13 -5.85
CA LEU A 41 4.16 12.53 -4.63
C LEU A 41 4.29 14.05 -4.54
N GLU A 42 4.69 14.72 -5.63
CA GLU A 42 4.83 16.18 -5.66
C GLU A 42 3.52 16.87 -5.28
N GLU A 43 2.40 16.41 -5.84
CA GLU A 43 1.07 16.96 -5.58
C GLU A 43 0.64 16.72 -4.12
N GLY A 44 0.93 15.55 -3.56
CA GLY A 44 0.70 15.29 -2.14
C GLY A 44 1.50 16.21 -1.21
N LEU A 45 2.77 16.46 -1.54
CA LEU A 45 3.62 17.40 -0.81
C LEU A 45 3.11 18.85 -0.93
N GLN A 46 2.72 19.27 -2.14
CA GLN A 46 2.18 20.60 -2.40
C GLN A 46 0.86 20.84 -1.64
N ALA A 47 -0.06 19.87 -1.63
CA ALA A 47 -1.32 19.97 -0.91
C ALA A 47 -1.08 20.19 0.60
N LEU A 48 -0.24 19.37 1.21
CA LEU A 48 0.07 19.48 2.64
C LEU A 48 0.84 20.74 3.01
N ALA A 49 1.69 21.24 2.11
CA ALA A 49 2.40 22.50 2.28
C ALA A 49 1.44 23.70 2.16
N ALA A 50 0.46 23.66 1.26
CA ALA A 50 -0.57 24.69 1.14
C ALA A 50 -1.46 24.77 2.38
N GLU A 51 -1.69 23.65 3.06
CA GLU A 51 -2.34 23.61 4.38
C GLU A 51 -1.45 24.16 5.52
N GLY A 52 -0.17 24.46 5.25
CA GLY A 52 0.80 24.91 6.25
C GLY A 52 1.23 23.81 7.22
N THR A 53 1.07 22.54 6.83
CA THR A 53 1.28 21.41 7.75
C THR A 53 2.65 20.76 7.61
N ILE A 54 3.34 21.03 6.51
CA ILE A 54 4.72 20.58 6.25
C ILE A 54 5.55 21.67 5.57
N VAL A 55 6.87 21.52 5.66
CA VAL A 55 7.83 22.17 4.75
C VAL A 55 8.59 21.07 4.02
N TYR A 56 8.66 21.12 2.69
CA TYR A 56 9.31 20.07 1.91
C TYR A 56 10.49 20.54 1.07
N ARG A 57 11.36 19.59 0.71
CA ARG A 57 12.50 19.77 -0.20
C ARG A 57 12.58 18.60 -1.17
N LEU A 58 12.85 18.91 -2.43
CA LEU A 58 13.00 17.93 -3.49
C LEU A 58 14.48 17.84 -3.89
N ALA A 59 14.96 16.63 -4.17
CA ALA A 59 16.29 16.39 -4.72
C ALA A 59 16.22 15.41 -5.89
N GLY A 60 17.09 15.61 -6.89
CA GLY A 60 17.30 14.62 -7.94
C GLY A 60 18.20 13.47 -7.46
N SER A 61 18.25 12.39 -8.25
CA SER A 61 18.85 11.10 -7.88
C SER A 61 20.20 10.79 -8.56
N ALA A 62 20.92 11.80 -9.05
CA ALA A 62 22.21 11.58 -9.73
C ALA A 62 23.24 10.80 -8.88
N ASP A 63 23.20 11.00 -7.55
CA ASP A 63 23.85 10.16 -6.55
C ASP A 63 22.86 9.95 -5.39
N ALA A 64 22.25 8.76 -5.34
CA ALA A 64 21.19 8.45 -4.39
C ALA A 64 21.67 8.54 -2.93
N ASP A 65 22.82 7.96 -2.57
CA ASP A 65 23.36 7.99 -1.21
C ASP A 65 23.62 9.43 -0.77
N ARG A 66 24.23 10.25 -1.64
CA ARG A 66 24.50 11.66 -1.35
C ARG A 66 23.20 12.45 -1.19
N ALA A 67 22.26 12.32 -2.13
CA ALA A 67 20.98 13.03 -2.08
C ALA A 67 20.20 12.70 -0.80
N ILE A 68 20.11 11.41 -0.46
CA ILE A 68 19.42 10.93 0.75
C ILE A 68 20.10 11.49 2.00
N ARG A 69 21.44 11.50 2.09
CA ARG A 69 22.18 12.10 3.22
C ARG A 69 21.93 13.61 3.35
N GLU A 70 21.96 14.34 2.23
CA GLU A 70 21.73 15.80 2.23
C GLU A 70 20.29 16.15 2.68
N LEU A 71 19.30 15.35 2.27
CA LEU A 71 17.92 15.48 2.73
C LEU A 71 17.78 15.13 4.21
N ALA A 72 18.38 14.02 4.65
CA ALA A 72 18.31 13.59 6.05
C ALA A 72 18.89 14.62 7.03
N GLY A 73 19.90 15.38 6.62
CA GLY A 73 20.45 16.48 7.43
C GLY A 73 19.47 17.65 7.68
N LYS A 74 18.37 17.74 6.91
CA LYS A 74 17.46 18.90 6.90
C LYS A 74 15.99 18.55 7.12
N SER A 75 15.68 17.26 7.29
CA SER A 75 14.31 16.73 7.31
C SER A 75 14.06 15.80 8.49
N ASP A 76 12.80 15.67 8.86
CA ASP A 76 12.32 14.72 9.87
C ASP A 76 11.88 13.39 9.23
N LEU A 77 11.41 13.46 7.97
CA LEU A 77 11.12 12.33 7.09
C LEU A 77 11.86 12.50 5.76
N VAL A 78 12.49 11.43 5.26
CA VAL A 78 13.03 11.33 3.90
C VAL A 78 12.21 10.30 3.14
N VAL A 79 11.55 10.74 2.06
CA VAL A 79 10.81 9.92 1.11
C VAL A 79 11.73 9.59 -0.06
N CYS A 80 12.12 8.34 -0.13
CA CYS A 80 12.82 7.71 -1.23
C CYS A 80 11.78 7.13 -2.19
N HIS A 81 11.38 7.92 -3.18
CA HIS A 81 10.21 7.60 -4.01
C HIS A 81 10.61 6.68 -5.17
N GLY A 82 10.43 5.37 -5.00
CA GLY A 82 10.86 4.33 -5.92
C GLY A 82 11.69 3.24 -5.21
N GLY A 83 11.48 1.98 -5.60
CA GLY A 83 12.16 0.83 -5.01
C GLY A 83 13.66 0.78 -5.33
N GLU A 84 14.11 1.46 -6.37
CA GLU A 84 15.52 1.65 -6.73
C GLU A 84 16.33 2.34 -5.62
N PHE A 85 15.67 3.09 -4.74
CA PHE A 85 16.30 3.76 -3.60
C PHE A 85 16.43 2.87 -2.36
N GLN A 86 15.85 1.67 -2.36
CA GLN A 86 15.76 0.80 -1.18
C GLN A 86 17.13 0.50 -0.56
N ASP A 87 18.11 0.15 -1.39
CA ASP A 87 19.46 -0.16 -0.92
C ASP A 87 20.18 1.06 -0.35
N ALA A 88 20.04 2.22 -1.01
CA ALA A 88 20.65 3.47 -0.57
C ALA A 88 20.02 3.95 0.75
N ALA A 89 18.70 3.86 0.88
CA ALA A 89 17.99 4.17 2.11
C ALA A 89 18.44 3.28 3.28
N VAL A 90 18.60 1.97 3.05
CA VAL A 90 19.11 1.03 4.06
C VAL A 90 20.55 1.34 4.48
N ARG A 91 21.41 1.79 3.56
CA ARG A 91 22.77 2.23 3.88
C ARG A 91 22.83 3.51 4.69
N VAL A 92 21.99 4.49 4.36
CA VAL A 92 22.04 5.84 4.96
C VAL A 92 21.25 5.94 6.25
N ALA A 93 20.13 5.21 6.40
CA ALA A 93 19.25 5.34 7.55
C ALA A 93 19.95 5.18 8.92
N PRO A 94 20.89 4.23 9.13
CA PRO A 94 21.61 4.09 10.40
C PRO A 94 22.40 5.33 10.85
N ASP A 95 22.85 6.16 9.89
CA ASP A 95 23.62 7.39 10.18
C ASP A 95 22.72 8.51 10.75
N PHE A 96 21.40 8.40 10.60
CA PHE A 96 20.42 9.42 10.98
C PHE A 96 19.29 8.83 11.86
N PRO A 97 19.58 8.35 13.09
CA PRO A 97 18.62 7.61 13.91
C PRO A 97 17.38 8.40 14.35
N ARG A 98 17.40 9.74 14.22
CA ARG A 98 16.27 10.63 14.52
C ARG A 98 15.39 10.94 13.30
N VAL A 99 15.87 10.60 12.11
CA VAL A 99 15.17 10.81 10.84
C VAL A 99 14.46 9.51 10.48
N ARG A 100 13.24 9.64 9.94
CA ARG A 100 12.52 8.51 9.37
C ARG A 100 12.77 8.42 7.88
N PHE A 101 12.89 7.20 7.38
CA PHE A 101 13.04 6.92 5.97
C PHE A 101 11.83 6.14 5.49
N LEU A 102 11.26 6.60 4.38
CA LEU A 102 10.16 5.95 3.69
C LEU A 102 10.63 5.60 2.28
N VAL A 103 10.61 4.31 1.92
CA VAL A 103 10.77 3.89 0.52
C VAL A 103 9.41 3.52 -0.05
N THR A 104 9.03 4.06 -1.21
CA THR A 104 7.82 3.63 -1.94
C THR A 104 8.19 2.62 -3.01
N GLY A 105 7.38 1.57 -3.20
CA GLY A 105 7.63 0.58 -4.26
C GLY A 105 8.85 -0.32 -4.02
N GLY A 106 9.35 -0.40 -2.77
CA GLY A 106 10.49 -1.22 -2.39
C GLY A 106 10.08 -2.51 -1.68
N ASP A 107 11.02 -3.44 -1.57
CA ASP A 107 10.90 -4.68 -0.79
C ASP A 107 11.98 -4.69 0.29
N LEU A 108 11.58 -4.81 1.56
CA LEU A 108 12.52 -4.73 2.68
C LEU A 108 12.78 -6.12 3.26
N ASP A 109 13.88 -6.72 2.82
CA ASP A 109 14.27 -8.06 3.28
C ASP A 109 14.77 -8.11 4.73
N ARG A 110 15.10 -6.95 5.32
CA ARG A 110 15.61 -6.84 6.69
C ARG A 110 15.13 -5.59 7.41
N PRO A 111 14.61 -5.68 8.64
CA PRO A 111 14.15 -4.51 9.38
C PRO A 111 15.31 -3.56 9.68
N VAL A 112 15.10 -2.26 9.44
CA VAL A 112 16.02 -1.18 9.81
C VAL A 112 15.28 -0.24 10.77
N PRO A 113 15.81 0.05 11.99
CA PRO A 113 15.08 0.68 13.10
C PRO A 113 14.32 1.99 12.80
N ASN A 114 14.80 2.77 11.84
CA ASN A 114 14.23 4.06 11.43
C ASN A 114 13.80 4.09 9.96
N HIS A 115 13.55 2.91 9.40
CA HIS A 115 13.15 2.70 8.03
C HIS A 115 11.80 2.02 7.96
N VAL A 116 10.94 2.53 7.10
CA VAL A 116 9.69 1.93 6.73
C VAL A 116 9.66 1.83 5.21
N THR A 117 9.21 0.70 4.72
CA THR A 117 8.98 0.51 3.29
C THR A 117 7.48 0.42 3.08
N ILE A 118 6.98 1.27 2.22
CA ILE A 118 5.70 1.05 1.57
C ILE A 118 5.98 0.05 0.45
N ALA A 119 5.74 -1.22 0.76
CA ALA A 119 5.73 -2.27 -0.24
C ALA A 119 4.47 -2.10 -1.10
N PRO A 120 4.56 -2.21 -2.42
CA PRO A 120 3.40 -2.08 -3.32
C PRO A 120 2.60 -3.39 -3.32
N VAL A 121 2.31 -3.93 -2.14
CA VAL A 121 1.76 -5.28 -1.88
C VAL A 121 0.44 -5.52 -2.64
N GLU A 122 -0.24 -4.45 -3.09
CA GLU A 122 -1.53 -4.54 -3.76
C GLU A 122 -1.57 -3.98 -5.20
N SER A 123 -0.42 -3.70 -5.84
CA SER A 123 -0.41 -3.38 -7.29
C SER A 123 -0.76 -4.60 -8.15
N ALA A 124 -0.33 -5.80 -7.75
CA ALA A 124 -0.60 -7.03 -8.50
C ALA A 124 -2.10 -7.42 -8.56
N PRO A 125 -2.89 -7.37 -7.47
CA PRO A 125 -4.35 -7.51 -7.54
C PRO A 125 -5.04 -6.49 -8.47
N ALA A 126 -4.62 -5.23 -8.44
CA ALA A 126 -5.17 -4.20 -9.33
C ALA A 126 -4.81 -4.51 -10.79
N ALA A 127 -3.55 -4.86 -11.06
CA ALA A 127 -3.09 -5.24 -12.39
C ALA A 127 -3.78 -6.50 -12.92
N TYR A 128 -4.09 -7.49 -12.07
CA TYR A 128 -4.90 -8.64 -12.44
C TYR A 128 -6.27 -8.23 -12.99
N LEU A 129 -6.97 -7.34 -12.29
CA LEU A 129 -8.25 -6.82 -12.73
C LEU A 129 -8.14 -6.05 -14.04
N MET A 130 -7.10 -5.21 -14.18
CA MET A 130 -6.82 -4.49 -15.41
C MET A 130 -6.52 -5.45 -16.56
N GLY A 131 -5.83 -6.56 -16.28
CA GLY A 131 -5.56 -7.64 -17.24
C GLY A 131 -6.84 -8.30 -17.73
N ARG A 132 -7.75 -8.66 -16.82
CA ARG A 132 -9.06 -9.23 -17.19
C ARG A 132 -9.86 -8.25 -18.04
N TRP A 133 -9.88 -6.96 -17.66
CA TRP A 133 -10.60 -5.96 -18.42
C TRP A 133 -10.00 -5.75 -19.81
N ALA A 134 -8.68 -5.57 -19.89
CA ALA A 134 -7.96 -5.44 -21.15
C ALA A 134 -8.20 -6.66 -22.05
N GLY A 135 -8.18 -7.87 -21.48
CA GLY A 135 -8.46 -9.11 -22.19
C GLY A 135 -9.88 -9.18 -22.75
N LEU A 136 -10.90 -8.72 -22.00
CA LEU A 136 -12.29 -8.63 -22.47
C LEU A 136 -12.51 -7.51 -23.49
N ARG A 137 -11.72 -6.44 -23.41
CA ARG A 137 -11.82 -5.29 -24.31
C ARG A 137 -11.12 -5.53 -25.66
N SER A 138 -10.09 -6.37 -25.64
CA SER A 138 -9.29 -6.76 -26.79
C SER A 138 -10.13 -7.48 -27.85
N LYS A 139 -9.99 -7.06 -29.10
CA LYS A 139 -10.57 -7.72 -30.29
C LYS A 139 -9.57 -8.67 -30.94
N SER A 140 -8.29 -8.39 -30.78
CA SER A 140 -7.18 -9.21 -31.30
C SER A 140 -6.89 -10.45 -30.45
N HIS A 141 -7.39 -10.49 -29.22
CA HIS A 141 -6.97 -11.42 -28.16
C HIS A 141 -5.47 -11.33 -27.83
N GLN A 142 -4.85 -10.19 -28.11
CA GLN A 142 -3.47 -9.85 -27.82
C GLN A 142 -3.44 -8.51 -27.07
N VAL A 143 -2.93 -8.52 -25.85
CA VAL A 143 -2.68 -7.33 -25.03
C VAL A 143 -1.19 -7.23 -24.72
N ALA A 144 -0.74 -6.12 -24.16
CA ALA A 144 0.63 -6.02 -23.68
C ALA A 144 0.78 -5.23 -22.39
N TYR A 145 1.83 -5.55 -21.64
CA TYR A 145 2.33 -4.79 -20.51
C TYR A 145 3.63 -4.11 -20.94
N LEU A 146 3.70 -2.79 -20.79
CA LEU A 146 4.88 -1.97 -21.04
C LEU A 146 5.33 -1.37 -19.71
N GLY A 147 6.41 -1.90 -19.17
CA GLY A 147 7.00 -1.43 -17.92
C GLY A 147 8.24 -0.56 -18.11
N GLY A 148 8.54 0.29 -17.14
CA GLY A 148 9.77 1.10 -17.11
C GLY A 148 11.00 0.25 -16.90
N GLN A 149 11.13 -0.42 -15.75
CA GLN A 149 12.22 -1.35 -15.43
C GLN A 149 11.70 -2.64 -14.78
N ALA A 150 12.39 -3.76 -15.04
CA ALA A 150 12.02 -5.08 -14.52
C ALA A 150 12.39 -5.25 -13.03
N MET A 151 11.72 -4.52 -12.16
CA MET A 151 11.86 -4.63 -10.69
C MET A 151 10.98 -5.78 -10.16
N PRO A 152 11.34 -6.43 -9.02
CA PRO A 152 10.57 -7.56 -8.50
C PRO A 152 9.07 -7.31 -8.36
N ASP A 153 8.69 -6.12 -7.89
CA ASP A 153 7.28 -5.72 -7.78
C ASP A 153 6.58 -5.57 -9.13
N LEU A 154 7.21 -4.91 -10.09
CA LEU A 154 6.61 -4.76 -11.43
C LEU A 154 6.57 -6.08 -12.19
N VAL A 155 7.51 -6.99 -11.96
CA VAL A 155 7.44 -8.34 -12.52
C VAL A 155 6.22 -9.08 -11.95
N ARG A 156 5.95 -8.98 -10.64
CA ARG A 156 4.74 -9.53 -10.02
C ARG A 156 3.48 -8.91 -10.62
N GLU A 157 3.50 -7.61 -10.85
CA GLU A 157 2.41 -6.86 -11.46
C GLU A 157 2.12 -7.31 -12.90
N ALA A 158 3.15 -7.32 -13.75
CA ALA A 158 3.06 -7.76 -15.14
C ALA A 158 2.55 -9.21 -15.24
N ASP A 159 3.01 -10.08 -14.34
CA ASP A 159 2.52 -11.46 -14.23
C ASP A 159 1.05 -11.53 -13.85
N ALA A 160 0.59 -10.67 -12.94
CA ALA A 160 -0.80 -10.61 -12.54
C ALA A 160 -1.68 -10.08 -13.68
N PHE A 161 -1.26 -9.03 -14.38
CA PHE A 161 -1.94 -8.53 -15.58
C PHE A 161 -2.06 -9.62 -16.66
N ARG A 162 -0.96 -10.31 -16.96
CA ARG A 162 -0.94 -11.43 -17.90
C ARG A 162 -1.90 -12.55 -17.50
N LYS A 163 -1.96 -12.91 -16.21
CA LYS A 163 -2.90 -13.93 -15.69
C LYS A 163 -4.35 -13.49 -15.87
N GLY A 164 -4.67 -12.25 -15.55
CA GLY A 164 -6.02 -11.70 -15.74
C GLY A 164 -6.47 -11.74 -17.20
N ALA A 165 -5.60 -11.32 -18.13
CA ALA A 165 -5.89 -11.37 -19.56
C ALA A 165 -6.09 -12.82 -20.06
N ALA A 166 -5.26 -13.74 -19.59
CA ALA A 166 -5.33 -15.15 -19.98
C ALA A 166 -6.62 -15.84 -19.51
N GLU A 167 -7.15 -15.48 -18.33
CA GLU A 167 -8.41 -16.03 -17.80
C GLU A 167 -9.59 -15.80 -18.74
N VAL A 168 -9.58 -14.68 -19.47
CA VAL A 168 -10.63 -14.29 -20.41
C VAL A 168 -10.27 -14.58 -21.87
N GLY A 169 -9.21 -15.36 -22.11
CA GLY A 169 -8.84 -15.86 -23.43
C GLY A 169 -7.86 -14.99 -24.24
N SER A 170 -7.24 -13.98 -23.63
CA SER A 170 -6.30 -13.08 -24.31
C SER A 170 -4.85 -13.37 -23.91
N ARG A 171 -3.91 -13.28 -24.87
CA ARG A 171 -2.47 -13.41 -24.63
C ARG A 171 -1.89 -12.06 -24.25
N CYS A 172 -0.85 -12.05 -23.42
CA CYS A 172 -0.16 -10.83 -23.01
C CYS A 172 1.33 -10.91 -23.33
N GLU A 173 1.85 -9.93 -24.08
CA GLU A 173 3.28 -9.69 -24.22
C GLU A 173 3.77 -8.72 -23.15
N ILE A 174 4.88 -9.03 -22.48
CA ILE A 174 5.49 -8.16 -21.47
C ILE A 174 6.77 -7.59 -22.07
N ALA A 175 6.92 -6.27 -22.01
CA ALA A 175 8.11 -5.58 -22.48
C ALA A 175 8.56 -4.49 -21.51
N TRP A 176 9.87 -4.29 -21.42
CA TRP A 176 10.50 -3.32 -20.52
C TRP A 176 11.24 -2.27 -21.33
N ALA A 177 11.06 -1.00 -20.98
CA ALA A 177 11.78 0.11 -21.60
C ALA A 177 13.19 0.29 -21.00
N ASP A 178 13.49 -0.33 -19.88
CA ASP A 178 14.72 -0.16 -19.09
C ASP A 178 15.02 1.30 -18.69
N THR A 179 14.00 2.16 -18.62
CA THR A 179 14.12 3.58 -18.25
C THR A 179 12.76 4.17 -17.85
N TRP A 180 12.80 5.10 -16.91
CA TRP A 180 11.65 5.87 -16.42
C TRP A 180 11.50 7.23 -17.10
N THR A 181 12.50 7.66 -17.88
CA THR A 181 12.69 9.07 -18.27
C THR A 181 12.78 9.32 -19.77
N ASP A 182 12.53 8.32 -20.62
CA ASP A 182 12.70 8.43 -22.07
C ASP A 182 11.39 8.18 -22.85
N PRO A 183 10.59 9.23 -23.10
CA PRO A 183 9.37 9.11 -23.89
C PRO A 183 9.61 8.60 -25.32
N VAL A 184 10.79 8.79 -25.91
CA VAL A 184 11.07 8.30 -27.26
C VAL A 184 11.12 6.78 -27.23
N LYS A 185 11.83 6.20 -26.26
CA LYS A 185 11.90 4.75 -26.07
C LYS A 185 10.52 4.14 -25.74
N GLY A 186 9.71 4.82 -24.92
CA GLY A 186 8.34 4.39 -24.65
C GLY A 186 7.45 4.36 -25.89
N ARG A 187 7.56 5.39 -26.75
CA ARG A 187 6.86 5.47 -28.03
C ARG A 187 7.26 4.32 -28.97
N GLU A 188 8.56 4.08 -29.13
CA GLU A 188 9.10 3.01 -29.99
C GLU A 188 8.65 1.63 -29.51
N LEU A 189 8.69 1.39 -28.20
CA LEU A 189 8.31 0.12 -27.61
C LEU A 189 6.82 -0.16 -27.76
N ALA A 190 5.97 0.84 -27.50
CA ALA A 190 4.52 0.72 -27.70
C ALA A 190 4.17 0.53 -29.18
N ALA A 191 4.82 1.25 -30.10
CA ALA A 191 4.62 1.05 -31.54
C ALA A 191 4.92 -0.39 -31.96
N ARG A 192 6.02 -0.97 -31.48
CA ARG A 192 6.37 -2.38 -31.74
C ARG A 192 5.31 -3.35 -31.22
N LEU A 193 4.80 -3.14 -30.00
CA LEU A 193 3.76 -3.99 -29.41
C LEU A 193 2.45 -3.92 -30.20
N ILE A 194 2.07 -2.71 -30.64
CA ILE A 194 0.88 -2.49 -31.47
C ILE A 194 1.06 -3.16 -32.85
N GLU A 195 2.22 -3.03 -33.48
CA GLU A 195 2.55 -3.68 -34.75
C GLU A 195 2.59 -5.20 -34.64
N ALA A 196 2.96 -5.73 -33.47
CA ALA A 196 2.89 -7.15 -33.15
C ALA A 196 1.46 -7.66 -32.87
N GLY A 197 0.46 -6.77 -32.87
CA GLY A 197 -0.95 -7.10 -32.81
C GLY A 197 -1.64 -6.75 -31.50
N SER A 198 -0.94 -6.19 -30.51
CA SER A 198 -1.58 -5.78 -29.25
C SER A 198 -2.52 -4.59 -29.45
N ASP A 199 -3.78 -4.74 -29.06
CA ASP A 199 -4.81 -3.69 -29.19
C ASP A 199 -5.32 -3.13 -27.86
N VAL A 200 -4.75 -3.59 -26.74
CA VAL A 200 -4.84 -2.96 -25.42
C VAL A 200 -3.49 -3.02 -24.70
N LEU A 201 -3.04 -1.90 -24.14
CA LEU A 201 -1.77 -1.79 -23.41
C LEU A 201 -1.99 -1.48 -21.91
N MET A 202 -1.23 -2.11 -21.01
CA MET A 202 -0.94 -1.57 -19.68
C MET A 202 0.39 -0.83 -19.73
N ILE A 203 0.41 0.41 -19.26
CA ILE A 203 1.58 1.29 -19.31
C ILE A 203 1.94 1.68 -17.88
N ASP A 204 3.11 1.24 -17.44
CA ASP A 204 3.68 1.55 -16.11
C ASP A 204 5.17 1.92 -16.27
N ALA A 205 5.44 3.17 -16.64
CA ALA A 205 6.77 3.60 -17.03
C ALA A 205 7.05 5.10 -16.80
N ASP A 206 6.47 5.76 -15.80
CA ASP A 206 6.69 7.18 -15.49
C ASP A 206 6.66 8.09 -16.74
N LEU A 207 7.68 8.94 -16.92
CA LEU A 207 7.80 9.83 -18.06
C LEU A 207 7.97 9.07 -19.39
N THR A 208 8.62 7.91 -19.37
CA THR A 208 8.70 7.02 -20.54
C THR A 208 7.29 6.63 -21.02
N GLY A 209 6.36 6.41 -20.09
CA GLY A 209 4.96 6.04 -20.37
C GLY A 209 4.22 7.03 -21.26
N HIS A 210 4.45 8.33 -21.11
CA HIS A 210 3.81 9.37 -21.94
C HIS A 210 4.08 9.21 -23.44
N GLY A 211 5.22 8.62 -23.81
CA GLY A 211 5.52 8.26 -25.18
C GLY A 211 4.60 7.17 -25.72
N ALA A 212 4.37 6.14 -24.91
CA ALA A 212 3.51 5.00 -25.20
C ALA A 212 2.03 5.41 -25.25
N GLU A 213 1.57 6.20 -24.29
CA GLU A 213 0.19 6.71 -24.22
C GLU A 213 -0.17 7.53 -25.47
N ARG A 214 0.74 8.42 -25.89
CA ARG A 214 0.53 9.25 -27.08
C ARG A 214 0.40 8.42 -28.35
N ILE A 215 1.28 7.45 -28.59
CA ILE A 215 1.20 6.61 -29.79
C ILE A 215 -0.01 5.66 -29.73
N ALA A 216 -0.39 5.17 -28.56
CA ALA A 216 -1.62 4.39 -28.39
C ALA A 216 -2.84 5.23 -28.81
N GLY A 217 -2.94 6.46 -28.31
CA GLY A 217 -3.97 7.42 -28.71
C GLY A 217 -3.97 7.73 -30.22
N GLU A 218 -2.80 8.03 -30.81
CA GLU A 218 -2.62 8.26 -32.26
C GLU A 218 -3.09 7.07 -33.11
N ARG A 219 -2.95 5.84 -32.59
CA ARG A 219 -3.33 4.58 -33.27
C ARG A 219 -4.72 4.09 -32.91
N GLY A 220 -5.45 4.78 -32.03
CA GLY A 220 -6.76 4.36 -31.52
C GLY A 220 -6.71 3.07 -30.69
N VAL A 221 -5.55 2.76 -30.11
CA VAL A 221 -5.32 1.62 -29.22
C VAL A 221 -5.68 2.02 -27.80
N ALA A 222 -6.43 1.16 -27.13
CA ALA A 222 -6.86 1.41 -25.77
C ALA A 222 -5.72 1.13 -24.79
N TRP A 223 -5.69 1.81 -23.65
CA TRP A 223 -4.67 1.58 -22.64
C TRP A 223 -5.16 1.81 -21.22
N VAL A 224 -4.48 1.19 -20.26
CA VAL A 224 -4.63 1.40 -18.82
C VAL A 224 -3.28 1.83 -18.27
N GLY A 225 -3.25 2.69 -17.26
CA GLY A 225 -1.98 3.21 -16.75
C GLY A 225 -2.09 3.90 -15.40
N LEU A 226 -1.01 4.56 -15.00
CA LEU A 226 -0.91 5.33 -13.76
C LEU A 226 -1.16 6.82 -14.02
N ALA A 227 -1.65 7.50 -12.97
CA ALA A 227 -1.94 8.93 -12.87
C ALA A 227 -3.21 9.42 -13.59
N LEU A 228 -4.10 10.04 -12.81
CA LEU A 228 -5.27 10.74 -13.35
C LEU A 228 -4.83 12.07 -13.96
N PRO A 229 -5.34 12.46 -15.14
CA PRO A 229 -5.26 13.84 -15.57
C PRO A 229 -6.05 14.72 -14.58
N ARG A 230 -5.36 15.53 -13.78
CA ARG A 230 -5.98 16.47 -12.84
C ARG A 230 -6.20 17.84 -13.49
N GLN A 231 -7.34 18.45 -13.15
CA GLN A 231 -7.75 19.77 -13.61
C GLN A 231 -6.64 20.81 -13.40
N GLY A 232 -6.24 21.53 -14.45
CA GLY A 232 -5.28 22.63 -14.38
C GLY A 232 -3.91 22.38 -15.03
N ARG A 233 -3.60 21.15 -15.42
CA ARG A 233 -2.52 20.86 -16.40
C ARG A 233 -3.13 20.77 -17.79
N GLY A 234 -2.53 21.43 -18.77
CA GLY A 234 -3.01 21.46 -20.16
C GLY A 234 -3.13 20.05 -20.76
N ASP A 235 -4.08 19.92 -21.69
CA ASP A 235 -4.60 18.67 -22.29
C ASP A 235 -5.00 17.59 -21.28
N THR A 236 -6.25 17.66 -20.81
CA THR A 236 -6.89 16.64 -19.96
C THR A 236 -7.34 15.41 -20.75
N SER A 237 -7.08 15.35 -22.06
CA SER A 237 -7.39 14.15 -22.83
C SER A 237 -6.28 13.13 -22.62
N SER A 238 -6.66 11.94 -22.17
CA SER A 238 -5.84 10.74 -22.23
C SER A 238 -6.46 9.86 -23.33
N PRO A 239 -6.24 10.16 -24.63
CA PRO A 239 -6.95 9.48 -25.70
C PRO A 239 -6.62 8.00 -25.67
N GLY A 240 -7.66 7.16 -25.62
CA GLY A 240 -7.52 5.71 -25.51
C GLY A 240 -7.42 5.17 -24.08
N ALA A 241 -7.36 6.01 -23.04
CA ALA A 241 -7.36 5.52 -21.66
C ALA A 241 -8.70 4.83 -21.31
N LEU A 242 -8.63 3.59 -20.83
CA LEU A 242 -9.74 2.82 -20.27
C LEU A 242 -9.84 3.04 -18.77
N ALA A 243 -8.71 3.02 -18.08
CA ALA A 243 -8.60 3.12 -16.64
C ALA A 243 -7.29 3.78 -16.24
N LEU A 244 -7.34 4.56 -15.17
CA LEU A 244 -6.17 5.18 -14.58
C LEU A 244 -6.14 4.89 -13.08
N LEU A 245 -4.98 4.44 -12.62
CA LEU A 245 -4.69 4.12 -11.23
C LEU A 245 -3.98 5.31 -10.57
N ASP A 246 -4.39 5.65 -9.34
CA ASP A 246 -3.92 6.84 -8.62
C ASP A 246 -3.68 6.54 -7.16
N TYR A 247 -2.49 6.87 -6.67
CA TYR A 247 -2.12 6.67 -5.29
C TYR A 247 -2.34 7.95 -4.47
N ASP A 248 -3.05 7.84 -3.35
CA ASP A 248 -3.30 8.94 -2.41
C ASP A 248 -2.06 9.22 -1.54
N MET A 249 -1.03 9.79 -2.17
CA MET A 249 0.22 10.15 -1.50
C MET A 249 0.03 11.23 -0.43
N ALA A 250 -0.97 12.10 -0.57
CA ALA A 250 -1.33 13.07 0.46
C ALA A 250 -1.84 12.38 1.73
N GLY A 251 -2.72 11.38 1.57
CA GLY A 251 -3.19 10.54 2.67
C GLY A 251 -2.05 9.81 3.37
N VAL A 252 -1.14 9.21 2.59
CA VAL A 252 0.06 8.53 3.13
C VAL A 252 0.89 9.48 3.97
N LEU A 253 1.24 10.65 3.45
CA LEU A 253 2.06 11.64 4.16
C LEU A 253 1.35 12.21 5.40
N SER A 254 0.02 12.32 5.37
CA SER A 254 -0.79 12.76 6.53
C SER A 254 -0.71 11.79 7.71
N VAL A 255 -0.71 10.48 7.44
CA VAL A 255 -0.50 9.45 8.48
C VAL A 255 0.88 9.60 9.11
N TRP A 256 1.92 9.79 8.29
CA TRP A 256 3.28 10.01 8.77
C TRP A 256 3.41 11.27 9.64
N ARG A 257 2.74 12.36 9.26
CA ARG A 257 2.66 13.58 10.09
C ARG A 257 2.02 13.31 11.45
N SER A 258 0.95 12.52 11.48
CA SER A 258 0.28 12.14 12.74
C SER A 258 1.20 11.34 13.67
N TRP A 259 1.98 10.41 13.11
CA TRP A 259 3.01 9.67 13.85
C TRP A 259 4.16 10.56 14.33
N PHE A 260 4.55 11.55 13.53
CA PHE A 260 5.56 12.52 13.93
C PHE A 260 5.11 13.33 15.17
N GLY A 261 3.88 13.86 15.14
CA GLY A 261 3.33 14.64 16.24
C GLY A 261 3.14 13.83 17.53
N SER A 262 2.72 12.57 17.41
CA SER A 262 2.49 11.66 18.56
C SER A 262 3.74 10.89 19.01
N ARG A 263 4.81 10.88 18.20
CA ARG A 263 5.99 10.00 18.33
C ARG A 263 5.67 8.50 18.35
N GLN A 264 4.50 8.11 17.86
CA GLN A 264 4.08 6.72 17.75
C GLN A 264 4.34 6.25 16.32
N TYR A 265 5.48 5.61 16.10
CA TYR A 265 5.84 5.06 14.80
C TYR A 265 5.57 3.55 14.78
N PRO A 266 5.18 2.99 13.63
CA PRO A 266 5.09 1.55 13.49
C PRO A 266 6.47 0.91 13.76
N PRO A 267 6.50 -0.36 14.22
CA PRO A 267 7.76 -1.10 14.36
C PRO A 267 8.57 -1.06 13.06
N ALA A 268 9.90 -1.04 13.20
CA ALA A 268 10.83 -1.07 12.09
C ALA A 268 10.53 -2.21 11.10
N GLY A 269 10.45 -1.90 9.81
CA GLY A 269 10.10 -2.87 8.78
C GLY A 269 8.64 -3.31 8.74
N THR A 270 7.72 -2.59 9.39
CA THR A 270 6.27 -2.80 9.21
C THR A 270 5.88 -2.37 7.79
N PRO A 271 5.39 -3.27 6.92
CA PRO A 271 4.86 -2.87 5.62
C PRO A 271 3.55 -2.11 5.81
N ILE A 272 3.40 -0.98 5.13
CA ILE A 272 2.13 -0.26 5.04
C ILE A 272 1.52 -0.60 3.68
N PRO A 273 0.39 -1.32 3.61
CA PRO A 273 -0.25 -1.64 2.34
C PRO A 273 -0.87 -0.37 1.74
N LEU A 274 -0.50 -0.02 0.50
CA LEU A 274 -1.25 0.94 -0.31
C LEU A 274 -2.16 0.18 -1.26
N SER A 275 -3.46 0.35 -1.10
CA SER A 275 -4.40 -0.51 -1.79
C SER A 275 -5.79 0.05 -2.01
N LEU A 276 -6.54 -0.64 -2.87
CA LEU A 276 -7.97 -0.36 -3.10
C LEU A 276 -8.78 -0.55 -1.81
N SER A 277 -8.38 -1.54 -1.00
CA SER A 277 -9.04 -1.88 0.27
C SER A 277 -8.80 -0.83 1.36
N SER A 278 -7.60 -0.27 1.41
CA SER A 278 -7.21 0.79 2.33
C SER A 278 -7.58 2.20 1.83
N GLY A 279 -8.10 2.32 0.60
CA GLY A 279 -8.48 3.58 -0.03
C GLY A 279 -7.32 4.44 -0.54
N TYR A 280 -6.07 3.96 -0.39
CA TYR A 280 -4.87 4.66 -0.86
C TYR A 280 -4.56 4.42 -2.33
N LEU A 281 -5.12 3.37 -2.94
CA LEU A 281 -5.15 3.22 -4.40
C LEU A 281 -6.57 3.52 -4.88
N ARG A 282 -6.69 4.38 -5.87
CA ARG A 282 -7.95 4.76 -6.52
C ARG A 282 -7.88 4.31 -7.97
N CYS A 283 -8.98 3.80 -8.49
CA CYS A 283 -9.12 3.44 -9.91
C CYS A 283 -10.21 4.31 -10.51
N GLN A 284 -9.87 5.14 -11.49
CA GLN A 284 -10.83 5.89 -12.28
C GLN A 284 -10.99 5.22 -13.64
N THR A 285 -12.21 4.77 -13.92
CA THR A 285 -12.56 4.16 -15.20
C THR A 285 -13.14 5.21 -16.15
N MET A 286 -12.66 5.27 -17.39
CA MET A 286 -13.20 6.12 -18.46
C MET A 286 -14.39 5.47 -19.19
N GLU A 287 -14.42 4.14 -19.18
CA GLU A 287 -15.52 3.31 -19.66
C GLU A 287 -15.95 2.36 -18.53
N ALA A 288 -17.24 2.08 -18.37
CA ALA A 288 -17.69 1.17 -17.31
C ALA A 288 -17.22 -0.27 -17.62
N PRO A 289 -16.47 -0.93 -16.72
CA PRO A 289 -16.09 -2.33 -16.89
C PRO A 289 -17.33 -3.23 -16.85
N PRO A 290 -17.31 -4.39 -17.52
CA PRO A 290 -18.42 -5.35 -17.49
C PRO A 290 -18.56 -6.11 -16.15
N PHE A 291 -17.85 -5.69 -15.10
CA PHE A 291 -17.84 -6.30 -13.77
C PHE A 291 -17.65 -5.25 -12.67
N ASP A 292 -18.14 -5.53 -11.46
CA ASP A 292 -18.01 -4.62 -10.31
C ASP A 292 -16.57 -4.63 -9.77
N ILE A 293 -15.76 -3.68 -10.23
CA ILE A 293 -14.38 -3.46 -9.74
C ILE A 293 -14.38 -3.20 -8.23
N ALA A 294 -15.35 -2.43 -7.71
CA ALA A 294 -15.40 -2.11 -6.29
C ALA A 294 -15.81 -3.32 -5.44
N GLY A 295 -16.74 -4.14 -5.92
CA GLY A 295 -17.11 -5.43 -5.35
C GLY A 295 -15.94 -6.39 -5.29
N TRP A 296 -15.20 -6.52 -6.38
CA TRP A 296 -14.04 -7.41 -6.46
C TRP A 296 -12.88 -6.93 -5.59
N ALA A 297 -12.61 -5.63 -5.57
CA ALA A 297 -11.63 -5.01 -4.67
C ALA A 297 -11.99 -5.27 -3.21
N ARG A 298 -13.29 -5.22 -2.85
CA ARG A 298 -13.78 -5.59 -1.51
C ARG A 298 -13.61 -7.08 -1.23
N GLU A 299 -13.89 -7.99 -2.16
CA GLU A 299 -13.70 -9.43 -1.92
C GLU A 299 -12.21 -9.81 -1.75
N MET A 300 -11.31 -9.13 -2.46
CA MET A 300 -9.86 -9.24 -2.27
C MET A 300 -9.40 -8.62 -0.95
N ALA A 301 -9.92 -7.44 -0.59
CA ALA A 301 -9.70 -6.78 0.70
C ALA A 301 -10.07 -7.68 1.89
N LEU A 302 -11.17 -8.41 1.74
CA LEU A 302 -11.74 -9.29 2.76
C LEU A 302 -11.08 -10.67 2.79
N GLY A 303 -10.08 -10.93 1.94
CA GLY A 303 -9.29 -12.16 1.93
C GLY A 303 -10.11 -13.41 1.58
N GLN A 304 -11.21 -13.26 0.83
CA GLN A 304 -12.14 -14.38 0.58
C GLN A 304 -11.69 -15.29 -0.58
N ARG A 305 -10.89 -14.81 -1.54
CA ARG A 305 -10.37 -15.62 -2.67
C ARG A 305 -9.04 -15.08 -3.18
N THR A 306 -8.20 -15.93 -3.76
CA THR A 306 -7.16 -15.51 -4.71
C THR A 306 -7.70 -15.58 -6.14
N GLY A 307 -7.09 -14.81 -7.05
CA GLY A 307 -7.46 -14.78 -8.48
C GLY A 307 -7.41 -16.13 -9.20
N ASP A 308 -6.74 -17.14 -8.63
CA ASP A 308 -6.70 -18.51 -9.18
C ASP A 308 -7.76 -19.46 -8.59
N GLY A 309 -8.74 -18.94 -7.84
CA GLY A 309 -9.82 -19.74 -7.24
C GLY A 309 -9.40 -20.60 -6.04
N LYS A 310 -8.17 -20.42 -5.53
CA LYS A 310 -7.70 -21.06 -4.30
C LYS A 310 -8.11 -20.25 -3.06
N PRO A 311 -8.10 -20.86 -1.87
CA PRO A 311 -8.23 -20.11 -0.62
C PRO A 311 -7.06 -19.12 -0.51
N ALA A 312 -7.37 -17.85 -0.25
CA ALA A 312 -6.36 -16.82 -0.05
C ALA A 312 -5.39 -17.20 1.08
N PRO A 313 -4.12 -16.72 1.07
CA PRO A 313 -3.17 -16.96 2.15
C PRO A 313 -3.75 -16.57 3.52
N PHE A 314 -3.39 -17.29 4.58
CA PHE A 314 -3.97 -17.06 5.91
C PHE A 314 -3.45 -15.72 6.41
N GLN A 315 -4.34 -14.74 6.44
CA GLN A 315 -4.02 -13.42 6.96
C GLN A 315 -4.42 -13.32 8.44
N PRO A 316 -3.48 -13.34 9.39
CA PRO A 316 -3.80 -13.33 10.83
C PRO A 316 -4.36 -11.98 11.31
N LEU A 317 -3.98 -10.88 10.67
CA LEU A 317 -4.37 -9.52 11.06
C LEU A 317 -5.82 -9.21 10.73
N GLY A 318 -6.42 -8.30 11.50
CA GLY A 318 -7.78 -7.82 11.33
C GLY A 318 -8.73 -8.38 12.38
N ARG A 319 -10.03 -8.29 12.09
CA ARG A 319 -11.07 -8.74 13.03
C ARG A 319 -11.44 -10.20 12.80
N TRP A 320 -11.65 -10.90 13.91
CA TRP A 320 -12.06 -12.29 13.99
C TRP A 320 -13.29 -12.39 14.87
N LEU A 321 -14.21 -13.29 14.52
CA LEU A 321 -15.33 -13.70 15.34
C LEU A 321 -15.04 -15.13 15.81
N ILE A 322 -14.97 -15.29 17.13
CA ILE A 322 -14.81 -16.57 17.82
C ILE A 322 -15.96 -16.77 18.81
N HIS A 323 -16.04 -17.92 19.46
CA HIS A 323 -17.13 -18.24 20.40
C HIS A 323 -16.59 -18.78 21.72
N HIS A 324 -17.17 -18.29 22.82
CA HIS A 324 -16.96 -18.80 24.17
C HIS A 324 -17.53 -20.22 24.32
N THR A 325 -17.22 -20.90 25.42
CA THR A 325 -17.63 -22.29 25.68
C THR A 325 -19.15 -22.44 25.80
N ASP A 326 -19.84 -21.38 26.21
CA ASP A 326 -21.31 -21.30 26.27
C ASP A 326 -21.96 -20.89 24.92
N GLY A 327 -21.16 -20.68 23.87
CA GLY A 327 -21.63 -20.26 22.56
C GLY A 327 -21.74 -18.75 22.36
N THR A 328 -21.40 -17.93 23.36
CA THR A 328 -21.42 -16.46 23.22
C THR A 328 -20.39 -16.00 22.19
N PRO A 329 -20.76 -15.14 21.21
CA PRO A 329 -19.80 -14.60 20.24
C PRO A 329 -18.83 -13.62 20.89
N ILE A 330 -17.56 -13.68 20.50
CA ILE A 330 -16.48 -12.81 20.91
C ILE A 330 -15.80 -12.25 19.67
N ARG A 331 -15.72 -10.93 19.56
CA ARG A 331 -14.98 -10.22 18.51
C ARG A 331 -13.56 -9.97 18.98
N VAL A 332 -12.60 -10.49 18.23
CA VAL A 332 -11.17 -10.31 18.44
C VAL A 332 -10.62 -9.39 17.37
N THR A 333 -9.80 -8.42 17.76
CA THR A 333 -8.99 -7.59 16.85
C THR A 333 -7.54 -8.01 16.99
N VAL A 334 -6.94 -8.50 15.92
CA VAL A 334 -5.51 -8.86 15.82
C VAL A 334 -4.79 -7.74 15.10
N ARG A 335 -3.86 -7.08 15.79
CA ARG A 335 -3.20 -5.86 15.31
C ARG A 335 -1.79 -6.16 14.83
N SER A 336 -1.31 -5.42 13.84
CA SER A 336 0.05 -5.59 13.31
C SER A 336 1.16 -5.34 14.33
N ASP A 337 0.86 -4.68 15.45
CA ASP A 337 1.78 -4.40 16.55
C ASP A 337 2.08 -5.62 17.46
N GLY A 338 1.57 -6.81 17.11
CA GLY A 338 1.74 -8.03 17.90
C GLY A 338 0.71 -8.19 19.03
N THR A 339 -0.22 -7.24 19.19
CA THR A 339 -1.28 -7.31 20.20
C THR A 339 -2.59 -7.82 19.62
N CYS A 340 -3.39 -8.45 20.46
CA CYS A 340 -4.79 -8.72 20.18
C CYS A 340 -5.67 -8.19 21.32
N ALA A 341 -6.91 -7.85 21.00
CA ALA A 341 -7.91 -7.50 22.02
C ALA A 341 -9.24 -8.14 21.69
N SER A 342 -10.04 -8.48 22.69
CA SER A 342 -11.39 -9.01 22.50
C SER A 342 -12.44 -8.11 23.17
N ASP A 343 -13.70 -8.23 22.74
CA ASP A 343 -14.86 -7.61 23.40
C ASP A 343 -15.48 -8.50 24.49
N TRP A 344 -14.79 -9.58 24.89
CA TRP A 344 -15.26 -10.46 25.95
C TRP A 344 -15.28 -9.73 27.30
N ALA A 345 -16.39 -9.87 28.03
CA ALA A 345 -16.63 -9.21 29.30
C ALA A 345 -16.38 -7.68 29.26
N ALA A 346 -15.44 -7.16 30.06
CA ALA A 346 -15.08 -5.73 30.08
C ALA A 346 -14.02 -5.35 29.03
N GLY A 347 -13.67 -6.28 28.14
CA GLY A 347 -12.55 -6.20 27.23
C GLY A 347 -11.36 -7.00 27.75
N GLU A 348 -10.69 -7.69 26.84
CA GLU A 348 -9.54 -8.53 27.13
C GLU A 348 -8.38 -8.16 26.20
N TYR A 349 -7.15 -8.30 26.70
CA TYR A 349 -5.94 -8.01 25.94
C TYR A 349 -5.06 -9.25 25.85
N GLY A 350 -4.26 -9.33 24.80
CA GLY A 350 -3.35 -10.43 24.57
C GLY A 350 -2.27 -10.08 23.57
N VAL A 351 -1.42 -11.05 23.31
CA VAL A 351 -0.41 -11.02 22.25
C VAL A 351 -0.68 -12.15 21.27
N TRP A 352 -0.27 -11.97 20.02
CA TRP A 352 -0.43 -13.02 19.02
C TRP A 352 0.88 -13.38 18.34
N ARG A 353 0.90 -14.60 17.81
CA ARG A 353 1.96 -15.11 16.95
C ARG A 353 1.35 -15.89 15.81
N PHE A 354 1.94 -15.79 14.62
CA PHE A 354 1.59 -16.64 13.50
C PHE A 354 2.74 -17.61 13.20
N GLN A 355 2.42 -18.90 13.13
CA GLN A 355 3.39 -19.96 12.88
C GLN A 355 2.67 -21.17 12.27
N ASP A 356 3.30 -21.82 11.28
CA ASP A 356 2.82 -23.07 10.67
C ASP A 356 1.35 -23.02 10.17
N ASP A 357 0.96 -21.90 9.55
CA ASP A 357 -0.41 -21.61 9.07
C ASP A 357 -1.47 -21.59 10.20
N ARG A 358 -1.05 -21.19 11.40
CA ARG A 358 -1.91 -21.04 12.58
C ARG A 358 -1.68 -19.71 13.29
N LEU A 359 -2.77 -19.10 13.71
CA LEU A 359 -2.77 -17.89 14.53
C LEU A 359 -2.95 -18.28 15.99
N PHE A 360 -1.94 -17.99 16.82
CA PHE A 360 -1.95 -18.18 18.25
C PHE A 360 -2.29 -16.86 18.93
N LEU A 361 -3.29 -16.86 19.82
CA LEU A 361 -3.72 -15.74 20.64
C LEU A 361 -3.48 -16.11 22.11
N VAL A 362 -2.58 -15.39 22.77
CA VAL A 362 -2.25 -15.59 24.19
C VAL A 362 -2.85 -14.44 24.98
N TRP A 363 -3.85 -14.74 25.77
CA TRP A 363 -4.62 -13.76 26.53
C TRP A 363 -4.01 -13.50 27.91
N THR A 364 -4.23 -12.29 28.43
CA THR A 364 -3.69 -11.87 29.74
C THR A 364 -4.25 -12.66 30.92
N ASP A 365 -5.41 -13.30 30.76
CA ASP A 365 -6.04 -14.11 31.80
C ASP A 365 -5.52 -15.57 31.83
N GLY A 366 -4.61 -15.91 30.90
CA GLY A 366 -3.97 -17.22 30.79
C GLY A 366 -4.58 -18.15 29.76
N TRP A 367 -5.63 -17.75 29.03
CA TRP A 367 -6.14 -18.52 27.91
C TRP A 367 -5.20 -18.53 26.70
N LEU A 368 -5.23 -19.64 25.97
CA LEU A 368 -4.63 -19.78 24.65
C LEU A 368 -5.72 -20.16 23.65
N ASP A 369 -5.93 -19.33 22.64
CA ASP A 369 -6.72 -19.69 21.46
C ASP A 369 -5.83 -19.88 20.25
N VAL A 370 -6.10 -20.91 19.47
CA VAL A 370 -5.43 -21.20 18.21
C VAL A 370 -6.48 -21.24 17.11
N ILE A 371 -6.33 -20.36 16.13
CA ILE A 371 -7.13 -20.32 14.92
C ILE A 371 -6.36 -20.99 13.79
N GLN A 372 -6.99 -21.96 13.14
CA GLN A 372 -6.41 -22.70 12.02
C GLN A 372 -7.45 -22.98 10.92
N ARG A 373 -6.98 -23.33 9.72
CA ARG A 373 -7.88 -23.70 8.62
C ARG A 373 -8.60 -25.01 8.91
N SER A 374 -9.87 -25.07 8.51
CA SER A 374 -10.70 -26.28 8.58
C SER A 374 -11.72 -26.25 7.45
N GLY A 375 -11.58 -27.15 6.47
CA GLY A 375 -12.40 -27.15 5.26
C GLY A 375 -12.31 -25.84 4.48
N GLU A 376 -13.46 -25.25 4.16
CA GLU A 376 -13.58 -23.95 3.46
C GLU A 376 -13.46 -22.72 4.39
N GLY A 377 -13.23 -22.92 5.70
CA GLY A 377 -13.19 -21.83 6.69
C GLY A 377 -12.11 -22.01 7.76
N PHE A 378 -12.39 -21.48 8.96
CA PHE A 378 -11.48 -21.55 10.10
C PHE A 378 -12.14 -22.20 11.32
N GLU A 379 -11.32 -22.86 12.14
CA GLU A 379 -11.71 -23.37 13.45
C GLU A 379 -10.84 -22.73 14.53
N LYS A 380 -11.41 -22.62 15.74
CA LYS A 380 -10.75 -22.16 16.95
C LYS A 380 -10.63 -23.31 17.94
N ARG A 381 -9.44 -23.52 18.46
CA ARG A 381 -9.14 -24.43 19.58
C ARG A 381 -8.66 -23.62 20.77
N GLY A 382 -9.32 -23.73 21.91
CA GLY A 382 -9.02 -22.97 23.12
C GLY A 382 -8.62 -23.87 24.29
N TRP A 383 -7.61 -23.46 25.03
CA TRP A 383 -7.15 -24.08 26.26
C TRP A 383 -7.24 -23.08 27.41
N GLY A 384 -7.93 -23.46 28.48
CA GLY A 384 -8.02 -22.64 29.68
C GLY A 384 -6.69 -22.53 30.44
N PRO A 385 -6.59 -21.60 31.41
CA PRO A 385 -5.38 -21.37 32.19
C PRO A 385 -4.90 -22.65 32.89
N GLY A 386 -3.62 -22.99 32.70
CA GLY A 386 -2.97 -24.13 33.35
C GLY A 386 -3.19 -25.50 32.67
N ILE A 387 -3.94 -25.56 31.56
CA ILE A 387 -4.10 -26.81 30.79
C ILE A 387 -2.86 -27.03 29.91
N PRO A 388 -2.21 -28.21 29.97
CA PRO A 388 -1.15 -28.59 29.05
C PRO A 388 -1.59 -28.53 27.58
N ARG A 389 -0.72 -28.05 26.69
CA ARG A 389 -1.05 -27.82 25.27
C ARG A 389 -1.21 -29.10 24.45
N ASP A 390 -0.72 -30.22 24.98
CA ASP A 390 -0.83 -31.55 24.37
C ASP A 390 -2.15 -32.25 24.76
N ASP A 391 -2.91 -31.68 25.70
CA ASP A 391 -4.25 -32.15 26.05
C ASP A 391 -5.30 -31.66 25.03
N PRO A 392 -6.46 -32.35 24.91
CA PRO A 392 -7.55 -31.89 24.07
C PRO A 392 -8.00 -30.46 24.42
N PRO A 393 -8.39 -29.63 23.43
CA PRO A 393 -8.86 -28.27 23.70
C PRO A 393 -10.13 -28.30 24.55
N THR A 394 -10.21 -27.41 25.53
CA THR A 394 -11.39 -27.23 26.39
C THR A 394 -12.53 -26.48 25.70
N ASN A 395 -12.26 -25.88 24.54
CA ASN A 395 -13.24 -25.22 23.69
C ASN A 395 -12.87 -25.39 22.21
N LEU A 396 -13.75 -25.96 21.41
CA LEU A 396 -13.57 -26.20 19.98
C LEU A 396 -14.79 -25.68 19.21
N ASN A 397 -14.62 -24.58 18.48
CA ASN A 397 -15.72 -23.89 17.78
C ASN A 397 -15.25 -23.36 16.42
N ARG A 398 -16.19 -22.90 15.57
CA ARG A 398 -15.87 -22.20 14.32
C ARG A 398 -15.25 -20.82 14.60
N ALA A 399 -14.31 -20.40 13.75
CA ALA A 399 -13.78 -19.04 13.69
C ALA A 399 -14.11 -18.41 12.32
N GLU A 400 -14.35 -17.11 12.31
CA GLU A 400 -14.67 -16.37 11.09
C GLU A 400 -13.86 -15.10 11.03
N LYS A 401 -13.29 -14.80 9.86
CA LYS A 401 -12.66 -13.50 9.63
C LYS A 401 -13.73 -12.50 9.22
N THR A 402 -13.80 -11.36 9.91
CA THR A 402 -14.84 -10.35 9.67
C THR A 402 -14.27 -9.14 8.92
N ALA A 403 -15.13 -8.49 8.14
CA ALA A 403 -14.80 -7.24 7.46
C ALA A 403 -14.52 -6.14 8.48
N ASP A 404 -13.47 -5.35 8.24
CA ASP A 404 -13.26 -4.10 8.98
C ASP A 404 -14.39 -3.12 8.62
N SER A 405 -15.27 -2.83 9.59
CA SER A 405 -16.37 -1.88 9.46
C SER A 405 -15.92 -0.43 9.58
#